data_AF-A0A444Z8L7-F1
#
_entry.id   AF-A0A444Z8L7-F1
#
_cell.length_a   1.000
_cell.length_b   1.000
_cell.length_c   1.000
_cell.angle_alpha   90.00
_cell.angle_beta   90.00
_cell.angle_gamma   90.00
#
_symmetry.space_group_name_H-M   'P 1'
#
loop_
_entity.id
_entity.type
_entity.pdbx_description
1 polymer ?
#
loop_
_entity_poly.entity_id
_entity_poly.type
_entity_poly.pdbx_seq_one_letter_code
_entity_poly.pdbx_strand_id
1 'polypeptide(L)'
;MWRAAKCTYLAAWEKELMKIRAISEGAYRHLIGILIRGRDKFVADLLKKECTCRKFQMTGLPCPHAVSAINCAKDDIRKYVASCYTKAAYVACYTP
;
A
#
# COMPACT_ATOMS: atom_id res chain seq x y z
N MET A 1 -19.68 3.10 11.38
CA MET A 1 -19.66 2.69 9.96
C MET A 1 -18.63 3.56 9.22
N TRP A 2 -17.46 3.01 8.92
CA TRP A 2 -16.35 3.77 8.34
C TRP A 2 -16.46 3.80 6.81
N ARG A 3 -16.57 5.00 6.24
CA ARG A 3 -16.44 5.21 4.80
C ARG A 3 -14.95 5.36 4.49
N ALA A 4 -14.36 4.33 3.88
CA ALA A 4 -13.05 4.43 3.25
C ALA A 4 -13.04 5.66 2.34
N ALA A 5 -12.00 6.48 2.42
CA ALA A 5 -11.82 7.64 1.56
C ALA A 5 -11.80 7.14 0.11
N LYS A 6 -12.93 7.26 -0.59
CA LYS A 6 -12.95 7.18 -2.05
C LYS A 6 -12.08 8.35 -2.50
N CYS A 7 -10.88 8.02 -2.95
CA CYS A 7 -10.09 8.76 -3.93
C CYS A 7 -11.05 9.62 -4.79
N THR A 8 -11.20 10.89 -4.43
CA THR A 8 -12.10 11.84 -5.11
C THR A 8 -11.64 12.11 -6.55
N TYR A 9 -10.45 11.61 -6.89
CA TYR A 9 -9.75 11.84 -8.14
C TYR A 9 -10.21 10.89 -9.27
N LEU A 10 -10.84 9.73 -9.00
CA LEU A 10 -11.15 8.74 -10.05
C LEU A 10 -12.09 9.26 -11.13
N ALA A 11 -13.23 9.88 -10.77
CA ALA A 11 -14.21 10.35 -11.75
C ALA A 11 -13.73 11.59 -12.54
N ALA A 12 -12.97 12.48 -11.89
CA ALA A 12 -12.36 13.63 -12.55
C ALA A 12 -11.23 13.19 -13.48
N TRP A 13 -10.39 12.26 -13.03
CA TRP A 13 -9.31 11.68 -13.81
C TRP A 13 -9.82 10.87 -15.01
N GLU A 14 -10.93 10.14 -14.87
CA GLU A 14 -11.58 9.46 -16.01
C GLU A 14 -12.01 10.45 -17.09
N LYS A 15 -12.53 11.63 -16.73
CA LYS A 15 -12.84 12.69 -17.70
C LYS A 15 -11.60 13.25 -18.38
N GLU A 16 -10.50 13.47 -17.65
CA GLU A 16 -9.24 13.93 -18.24
C GLU A 16 -8.61 12.88 -19.18
N LEU A 17 -8.70 11.60 -18.84
CA LEU A 17 -8.23 10.53 -19.72
C LEU A 17 -9.00 10.45 -21.04
N MET A 18 -10.30 10.74 -21.05
CA MET A 18 -11.07 10.78 -22.30
C MET A 18 -10.58 11.90 -23.22
N LYS A 19 -10.08 13.01 -22.68
CA LYS A 19 -9.43 14.06 -23.49
C LYS A 19 -8.14 13.55 -24.12
N ILE A 20 -7.33 12.81 -23.37
CA ILE A 20 -6.09 12.21 -23.88
C ILE A 20 -6.37 11.14 -24.94
N ARG A 21 -7.46 10.37 -24.77
CA ARG A 21 -7.92 9.38 -25.76
C ARG A 21 -8.23 10.01 -27.11
N ALA A 22 -8.87 11.18 -27.11
CA ALA A 22 -9.16 11.92 -28.33
C ALA A 22 -7.89 12.37 -29.09
N ILE A 23 -6.76 12.51 -28.38
CA ILE A 23 -5.48 12.94 -28.95
C ILE A 23 -4.64 11.73 -29.39
N SER A 24 -4.57 10.67 -28.59
CA SER A 24 -3.84 9.45 -28.90
C SER A 24 -4.38 8.24 -28.14
N GLU A 25 -4.93 7.28 -28.88
CA GLU A 25 -5.42 6.01 -28.33
C GLU A 25 -4.27 5.21 -27.69
N GLY A 26 -3.04 5.31 -28.23
CA GLY A 26 -1.86 4.64 -27.69
C GLY A 26 -1.46 5.17 -26.31
N ALA A 27 -1.42 6.50 -26.16
CA ALA A 27 -1.13 7.15 -24.88
C ALA A 27 -2.23 6.84 -23.84
N TYR A 28 -3.50 6.87 -24.26
CA TYR A 28 -4.62 6.48 -23.41
C TYR A 28 -4.50 5.04 -22.91
N ARG A 29 -4.24 4.08 -23.81
CA ARG A 29 -4.07 2.66 -23.43
C ARG A 29 -2.90 2.47 -22.46
N HIS A 30 -1.79 3.18 -22.67
CA HIS A 30 -0.64 3.14 -21.78
C HIS A 30 -0.96 3.69 -20.38
N LEU A 31 -1.58 4.87 -20.30
CA LEU A 31 -1.94 5.52 -19.03
C LEU A 31 -3.03 4.75 -18.26
N ILE A 32 -4.04 4.23 -18.97
CA ILE A 32 -5.01 3.29 -18.41
C ILE A 32 -4.26 2.11 -17.80
N GLY A 33 -3.36 1.47 -18.56
CA GLY A 33 -2.55 0.32 -18.13
C GLY A 33 -1.81 0.53 -16.81
N ILE A 34 -1.19 1.70 -16.64
CA ILE A 34 -0.53 2.09 -15.38
C ILE A 34 -1.55 2.16 -14.24
N LEU A 35 -2.71 2.77 -14.48
CA LEU A 35 -3.71 2.93 -13.44
C LEU A 35 -4.39 1.61 -13.05
N ILE A 36 -4.68 0.70 -13.99
CA ILE A 36 -5.25 -0.61 -13.66
C ILE A 36 -4.26 -1.44 -12.84
N ARG A 37 -2.95 -1.36 -13.14
CA ARG A 37 -1.91 -1.97 -12.29
C ARG A 37 -1.83 -1.33 -10.90
N GLY A 38 -2.14 -0.04 -10.79
CA GLY A 38 -2.32 0.65 -9.52
C GLY A 38 -3.66 0.40 -8.81
N ARG A 39 -4.63 -0.26 -9.46
CA ARG A 39 -5.96 -0.60 -8.90
C ARG A 39 -5.98 -1.95 -8.18
N ASP A 40 -4.85 -2.64 -8.08
CA ASP A 40 -4.79 -3.87 -7.28
C ASP A 40 -5.23 -3.53 -5.85
N LYS A 41 -6.39 -4.08 -5.48
CA LYS A 41 -6.99 -3.83 -4.17
C LYS A 41 -6.25 -4.69 -3.16
N PHE A 42 -5.27 -4.09 -2.49
CA PHE A 42 -4.59 -4.75 -1.39
C PHE A 42 -5.38 -4.57 -0.10
N VAL A 43 -5.55 -5.67 0.63
CA VAL A 43 -6.16 -5.67 1.96
C VAL A 43 -5.03 -5.92 2.95
N ALA A 44 -4.88 -5.02 3.92
CA ALA A 44 -3.94 -5.18 5.03
C ALA A 44 -4.72 -5.42 6.32
N ASP A 45 -4.42 -6.53 7.00
CA ASP A 45 -4.92 -6.84 8.33
C ASP A 45 -3.82 -6.52 9.34
N LEU A 46 -3.99 -5.43 10.09
CA LEU A 46 -3.01 -4.95 11.04
C LEU A 46 -2.92 -5.83 12.31
N LEU A 47 -4.00 -6.50 12.68
CA LEU A 47 -4.03 -7.38 13.87
C LEU A 47 -3.26 -8.66 13.59
N LYS A 48 -3.47 -9.25 12.42
CA LYS A 48 -2.74 -10.45 11.99
C LYS A 48 -1.34 -10.15 11.46
N LYS A 49 -1.02 -8.88 11.21
CA LYS A 49 0.21 -8.43 10.55
C LYS A 49 0.37 -9.02 9.15
N GLU A 50 -0.72 -9.02 8.39
CA GLU A 50 -0.79 -9.61 7.06
C GLU A 50 -1.25 -8.62 5.99
N CYS A 51 -0.85 -8.85 4.74
CA CYS A 51 -1.36 -8.13 3.59
C CYS A 51 -1.55 -9.06 2.40
N THR A 52 -2.55 -8.83 1.54
CA THR A 52 -2.73 -9.63 0.32
C THR A 52 -1.54 -9.50 -0.65
N CYS A 53 -0.69 -8.48 -0.51
CA CYS A 53 0.59 -8.40 -1.24
C CYS A 53 1.67 -9.36 -0.71
N ARG A 54 1.40 -10.10 0.38
CA ARG A 54 2.27 -11.06 1.08
C ARG A 54 3.56 -10.50 1.68
N LYS A 55 3.98 -9.30 1.30
CA LYS A 55 5.24 -8.71 1.74
C LYS A 55 5.30 -8.52 3.26
N PHE A 56 4.17 -8.17 3.89
CA PHE A 56 4.12 -7.99 5.35
C PHE A 56 4.39 -9.31 6.09
N GLN A 57 3.76 -10.39 5.64
CA GLN A 57 3.93 -11.74 6.21
C GLN A 57 5.35 -12.27 6.01
N MET A 58 5.91 -12.04 4.82
CA MET A 58 7.22 -12.59 4.48
C MET A 58 8.38 -11.88 5.17
N THR A 59 8.31 -10.55 5.31
CA THR A 59 9.42 -9.79 5.87
C THR A 59 9.25 -9.49 7.36
N GLY A 60 8.05 -9.59 7.91
CA GLY A 60 7.75 -9.08 9.25
C GLY A 60 7.82 -7.55 9.36
N LEU A 61 7.95 -6.84 8.23
CA LEU A 61 7.94 -5.38 8.14
C LEU A 61 6.65 -4.91 7.45
N PRO A 62 6.00 -3.85 7.95
CA PRO A 62 4.83 -3.28 7.29
C PRO A 62 5.11 -2.93 5.83
N CYS A 63 4.32 -3.49 4.91
CA CYS A 63 4.39 -3.14 3.49
C CYS A 63 3.78 -1.75 3.23
N PRO A 64 3.95 -1.14 2.05
CA PRO A 64 3.36 0.19 1.76
C PRO A 64 1.84 0.26 2.02
N HIS A 65 1.11 -0.82 1.77
CA HIS A 65 -0.32 -0.92 2.06
C HIS A 65 -0.61 -0.94 3.57
N ALA A 66 0.17 -1.71 4.33
CA ALA A 66 0.05 -1.74 5.79
C ALA A 66 0.45 -0.40 6.41
N VAL A 67 1.51 0.25 5.93
CA VAL A 67 1.91 1.60 6.37
C VAL A 67 0.79 2.61 6.10
N SER A 68 0.16 2.56 4.93
CA SER A 68 -0.99 3.40 4.64
C SER A 68 -2.15 3.14 5.62
N ALA A 69 -2.46 1.88 5.91
CA ALA A 69 -3.49 1.52 6.88
C ALA A 69 -3.16 1.98 8.32
N ILE A 70 -1.90 1.83 8.76
CA ILE A 70 -1.40 2.28 10.07
C ILE A 70 -1.52 3.81 10.19
N ASN A 71 -1.10 4.54 9.15
CA ASN A 71 -1.21 6.00 9.11
C ASN A 71 -2.68 6.45 9.17
N CYS A 72 -3.57 5.77 8.46
CA CYS A 72 -5.01 6.03 8.54
C CYS A 72 -5.57 5.74 9.94
N ALA A 73 -5.08 4.71 10.62
CA ALA A 73 -5.42 4.37 12.00
C ALA A 73 -4.78 5.34 13.02
N LYS A 74 -3.84 6.20 12.59
CA LYS A 74 -3.02 7.08 13.44
C LYS A 74 -2.29 6.33 14.55
N ASP A 75 -1.80 5.13 14.23
CA ASP A 75 -1.07 4.30 15.19
C ASP A 75 0.44 4.30 14.90
N ASP A 76 1.23 3.85 15.88
CA ASP A 76 2.70 3.77 15.74
C ASP A 76 3.09 2.54 14.92
N ILE A 77 3.82 2.76 13.82
CA ILE A 77 4.37 1.73 12.94
C ILE A 77 5.23 0.71 13.69
N ARG A 78 5.93 1.12 14.76
CA ARG A 78 6.86 0.26 15.51
C ARG A 78 6.16 -0.92 16.18
N LYS A 79 4.86 -0.83 16.48
CA LYS A 79 4.05 -1.92 17.04
C LYS A 79 3.86 -3.10 16.08
N TYR A 80 3.97 -2.81 14.78
CA TYR A 80 3.66 -3.75 13.71
C TYR A 80 4.90 -4.44 13.14
N VAL A 81 6.10 -3.99 13.51
CA VAL A 81 7.38 -4.61 13.13
C VAL A 81 7.62 -5.90 13.94
N ALA A 82 8.21 -6.91 13.31
CA ALA A 82 8.62 -8.15 13.97
C ALA A 82 9.73 -7.89 15.01
N SER A 83 9.73 -8.69 16.09
CA SER A 83 10.65 -8.49 17.23
C SER A 83 12.14 -8.67 16.88
N CYS A 84 12.45 -9.39 15.80
CA CYS A 84 13.81 -9.59 15.31
C CYS A 84 14.48 -8.30 14.80
N TYR A 85 13.71 -7.24 14.52
CA TYR A 85 14.24 -5.95 14.08
C TYR A 85 14.48 -4.97 15.25
N THR A 86 14.55 -5.46 16.48
CA THR A 86 14.87 -4.63 17.65
C THR A 86 16.38 -4.55 17.86
N LYS A 87 16.85 -3.43 18.45
CA LYS A 87 18.25 -3.29 18.87
C LYS A 87 18.67 -4.42 19.81
N ALA A 88 17.79 -4.82 20.72
CA ALA A 88 18.05 -5.92 21.64
C ALA A 88 18.27 -7.24 20.89
N ALA A 89 17.43 -7.58 19.91
CA ALA A 89 17.62 -8.76 19.08
C ALA A 89 18.94 -8.72 18.29
N TYR A 90 19.31 -7.56 17.74
CA TYR A 90 20.60 -7.38 17.07
C TYR A 90 21.78 -7.63 18.02
N VAL A 91 21.77 -6.99 19.20
CA VAL A 91 22.83 -7.19 20.21
C VAL A 91 22.91 -8.66 20.63
N ALA A 92 21.78 -9.32 20.87
CA ALA A 92 21.77 -10.74 21.25
C ALA A 92 22.32 -11.68 20.15
N CYS A 93 22.11 -11.36 18.87
CA CYS A 93 22.62 -12.17 17.76
C CYS A 93 24.13 -12.00 17.51
N TYR A 94 24.69 -10.82 17.83
CA TYR A 94 26.06 -10.45 17.47
C TYR A 94 27.01 -10.25 18.66
N THR A 95 26.51 -10.35 19.90
CA THR A 95 27.37 -10.33 21.10
C THR A 95 27.70 -11.77 21.47
N PRO A 96 28.99 -12.16 21.46
CA PRO A 96 29.43 -13.51 21.81
C PRO A 96 29.23 -13.84 23.29
#